data_AF-A0A8J6TAZ0-F1
#
_entry.id   AF-A0A8J6TAZ0-F1
#
_cell.length_a   1.000
_cell.length_b   1.000
_cell.length_c   1.000
_cell.angle_alpha   90.00
_cell.angle_beta   90.00
_cell.angle_gamma   90.00
#
_symmetry.space_group_name_H-M   'P 1'
#
loop_
_entity.id
_entity.type
_entity.pdbx_description
1 polymer ?
#
loop_
_entity_poly.entity_id
_entity_poly.type
_entity_poly.pdbx_seq_one_letter_code
_entity_poly.pdbx_strand_id
1 'polypeptide(L)'
;MKELRPEVIRSFHDKSFSTPVLGVTGGKGGVGKTTVAVNIAAALADMGKKVALVDADVDAPNVALLLNLSLKNKEAVTVTSPVFDNTKCSGCGECVKACRLNSLFLPKGKTMVLLMGECNGCEACFLVCNDKAITKDLRVVGHTFKTTDNNLTVYTGNLQPGMLESAFVVNALKERVFNEADQFDIILIDTSPGTHCNVINALKGVDDVIAVT
;
A
#
# COMPACT_ATOMS: atom_id res chain seq x y z
N MET A 1 17.97 -13.09 20.87
CA MET A 1 17.58 -12.07 19.87
C MET A 1 18.11 -10.73 20.38
N LYS A 2 18.84 -9.95 19.58
CA LYS A 2 19.21 -8.59 19.98
C LYS A 2 17.94 -7.74 19.96
N GLU A 3 17.59 -7.12 21.08
CA GLU A 3 16.48 -6.17 21.13
C GLU A 3 16.73 -5.03 20.15
N LEU A 4 15.69 -4.65 19.41
CA LEU A 4 15.74 -3.53 18.48
C LEU A 4 15.96 -2.23 19.26
N ARG A 5 16.70 -1.29 18.67
CA ARG A 5 16.91 0.04 19.27
C ARG A 5 15.54 0.71 19.52
N PRO A 6 15.33 1.38 20.68
CA PRO A 6 14.06 2.04 20.99
C PRO A 6 13.59 3.03 19.92
N GLU A 7 14.53 3.73 19.27
CA GLU A 7 14.26 4.64 18.14
C GLU A 7 13.62 3.92 16.95
N VAL A 8 14.08 2.70 16.66
CA VAL A 8 13.52 1.86 15.59
C VAL A 8 12.11 1.45 15.99
N ILE A 9 11.92 0.93 17.20
CA ILE A 9 10.59 0.53 17.71
C ILE A 9 9.62 1.71 17.63
N ARG A 10 10.04 2.90 18.09
CA ARG A 10 9.23 4.11 18.04
C ARG A 10 8.84 4.49 16.60
N SER A 11 9.76 4.39 15.64
CA SER A 11 9.44 4.66 14.22
C SER A 11 8.40 3.71 13.62
N PHE A 12 8.25 2.50 14.18
CA PHE A 12 7.23 1.55 13.76
C PHE A 12 5.88 1.80 14.43
N HIS A 13 5.82 2.44 15.60
CA HIS A 13 4.59 2.64 16.37
C HIS A 13 4.09 4.09 16.44
N ASP A 14 4.80 5.04 15.82
CA ASP A 14 4.42 6.45 15.87
C ASP A 14 3.06 6.67 15.20
N LYS A 15 2.08 7.07 15.99
CA LYS A 15 0.70 7.35 15.57
C LYS A 15 0.27 8.70 16.13
N SER A 16 -0.43 9.47 15.31
CA SER A 16 -0.97 10.79 15.67
C SER A 16 -2.33 10.73 16.38
N PHE A 17 -2.82 9.53 16.71
CA PHE A 17 -4.14 9.25 17.27
C PHE A 17 -4.05 8.20 18.38
N SER A 18 -5.07 8.11 19.24
CA SER A 18 -5.11 7.16 20.37
C SER A 18 -5.94 5.91 20.13
N THR A 19 -6.68 5.83 19.02
CA THR A 19 -7.49 4.66 18.66
C THR A 19 -6.64 3.38 18.61
N PRO A 20 -7.02 2.32 19.34
CA PRO A 20 -6.33 1.04 19.30
C PRO A 20 -6.33 0.42 17.90
N VAL A 21 -5.18 -0.12 17.50
CA VAL A 21 -4.99 -0.79 16.21
C VAL A 21 -4.56 -2.23 16.44
N LEU A 22 -5.38 -3.18 16.02
CA LEU A 22 -5.13 -4.62 16.15
C LEU A 22 -4.90 -5.24 14.77
N GLY A 23 -3.72 -5.84 14.57
CA GLY A 23 -3.37 -6.55 13.34
C GLY A 23 -3.81 -8.01 13.40
N VAL A 24 -4.40 -8.53 12.33
CA VAL A 24 -4.65 -9.95 12.14
C VAL A 24 -3.69 -10.44 11.07
N THR A 25 -2.74 -11.29 11.47
CA THR A 25 -1.62 -11.69 10.62
C THR A 25 -1.35 -13.19 10.67
N GLY A 26 -0.46 -13.70 9.81
CA GLY A 26 -0.14 -15.12 9.75
C GLY A 26 0.79 -15.48 8.59
N GLY A 27 1.64 -16.49 8.82
CA GLY A 27 2.76 -16.80 7.92
C GLY A 27 2.39 -17.55 6.64
N LYS A 28 1.17 -18.08 6.51
CA LYS A 28 0.72 -18.83 5.33
C LYS A 28 -0.59 -18.27 4.76
N GLY A 29 -0.81 -18.51 3.47
CA GLY A 29 -2.11 -18.34 2.82
C GLY A 29 -3.10 -19.40 3.30
N GLY A 30 -4.38 -19.06 3.36
CA GLY A 30 -5.45 -20.02 3.68
C GLY A 30 -5.60 -20.41 5.16
N VAL A 31 -4.88 -19.79 6.09
CA VAL A 31 -5.00 -20.07 7.55
C VAL A 31 -6.23 -19.44 8.22
N GLY A 32 -7.05 -18.70 7.47
CA GLY A 32 -8.27 -18.07 8.00
C GLY A 32 -8.11 -16.65 8.58
N LYS A 33 -7.01 -15.94 8.29
CA LYS A 33 -6.77 -14.55 8.74
C LYS A 33 -7.96 -13.62 8.50
N THR A 34 -8.36 -13.49 7.24
CA THR A 34 -9.49 -12.64 6.83
C THR A 34 -10.79 -13.07 7.50
N THR A 35 -11.03 -14.37 7.63
CA THR A 35 -12.21 -14.89 8.34
C THR A 35 -12.22 -14.45 9.81
N VAL A 36 -11.09 -14.58 10.51
CA VAL A 36 -10.94 -14.11 11.89
C VAL A 36 -11.14 -12.60 11.98
N ALA A 37 -10.49 -11.83 11.12
CA ALA A 37 -10.61 -10.37 11.10
C ALA A 37 -12.05 -9.89 10.87
N VAL A 38 -12.74 -10.47 9.88
CA VAL A 38 -14.14 -10.16 9.56
C VAL A 38 -15.07 -10.47 10.73
N ASN A 39 -14.94 -11.64 11.36
CA ASN A 39 -15.81 -12.05 12.46
C ASN A 39 -15.57 -11.20 13.72
N ILE A 40 -14.31 -10.86 14.04
CA ILE A 40 -14.01 -9.93 15.14
C ILE A 40 -14.64 -8.56 14.86
N ALA A 41 -14.49 -8.05 13.64
CA ALA A 41 -15.04 -6.75 13.27
C ALA A 41 -16.57 -6.70 13.36
N ALA A 42 -17.25 -7.72 12.82
CA ALA A 42 -18.69 -7.84 12.86
C ALA A 42 -19.20 -7.95 14.31
N ALA A 43 -18.60 -8.80 15.13
CA ALA A 43 -19.00 -8.97 16.54
C ALA A 43 -18.86 -7.67 17.34
N LEU A 44 -17.76 -6.93 17.15
CA LEU A 44 -17.56 -5.64 17.82
C LEU A 44 -18.57 -4.59 17.34
N ALA A 45 -18.86 -4.56 16.04
CA ALA A 45 -19.87 -3.67 15.48
C ALA A 45 -21.28 -3.97 16.02
N ASP A 46 -21.65 -5.25 16.15
CA ASP A 46 -22.90 -5.71 16.76
C ASP A 46 -23.01 -5.34 18.25
N MET A 47 -21.87 -5.27 18.94
CA MET A 47 -21.77 -4.76 20.32
C MET A 47 -21.84 -3.22 20.42
N GLY A 48 -22.06 -2.53 19.30
CA GLY A 48 -22.22 -1.08 19.25
C GLY A 48 -20.90 -0.29 19.12
N LYS A 49 -19.77 -0.96 18.87
CA LYS A 49 -18.47 -0.29 18.66
C LYS A 49 -18.32 0.20 17.24
N LYS A 50 -17.80 1.40 17.05
CA LYS A 50 -17.40 1.91 15.73
C LYS A 50 -16.09 1.25 15.31
N VAL A 51 -16.15 0.34 14.34
CA VAL A 51 -15.02 -0.47 13.89
C VAL A 51 -14.56 -0.02 12.51
N ALA A 52 -13.26 0.18 12.33
CA ALA A 52 -12.65 0.18 11.01
C ALA A 52 -12.04 -1.19 10.73
N LEU A 53 -12.42 -1.85 9.64
CA LEU A 53 -11.79 -3.06 9.14
C LEU A 53 -11.01 -2.76 7.86
N VAL A 54 -9.72 -2.98 7.88
CA VAL A 54 -8.78 -2.67 6.80
C VAL A 54 -8.30 -3.97 6.17
N ASP A 55 -8.62 -4.16 4.89
CA ASP A 55 -8.11 -5.24 4.05
C ASP A 55 -6.80 -4.77 3.39
N ALA A 56 -5.67 -5.08 4.02
CA ALA A 56 -4.35 -4.71 3.53
C ALA A 56 -3.75 -5.75 2.56
N ASP A 57 -4.50 -6.82 2.22
CA ASP A 57 -4.14 -7.74 1.13
C ASP A 57 -4.65 -7.18 -0.21
N VAL A 58 -4.05 -6.07 -0.65
CA VAL A 58 -4.46 -5.34 -1.85
C VAL A 58 -4.20 -6.09 -3.16
N ASP A 59 -3.43 -7.18 -3.11
CA ASP A 59 -3.17 -8.06 -4.24
C ASP A 59 -4.34 -9.05 -4.46
N ALA A 60 -5.01 -9.44 -3.38
CA ALA A 60 -6.14 -10.37 -3.41
C ALA A 60 -7.21 -10.01 -2.35
N PRO A 61 -7.82 -8.82 -2.41
CA PRO A 61 -8.73 -8.36 -1.36
C PRO A 61 -10.01 -9.21 -1.31
N ASN A 62 -10.45 -9.57 -0.11
CA ASN A 62 -11.58 -10.48 0.11
C ASN A 62 -12.61 -9.96 1.11
N VAL A 63 -12.29 -8.97 1.93
CA VAL A 63 -13.18 -8.52 3.03
C VAL A 63 -14.53 -8.05 2.52
N ALA A 64 -14.56 -7.20 1.50
CA ALA A 64 -15.82 -6.67 0.96
C ALA A 64 -16.69 -7.78 0.37
N LEU A 65 -16.09 -8.81 -0.22
CA LEU A 65 -16.79 -9.98 -0.75
C LEU A 65 -17.40 -10.81 0.39
N LEU A 66 -16.63 -11.09 1.45
CA LEU A 66 -17.09 -11.86 2.60
C LEU A 66 -18.23 -11.18 3.36
N LEU A 67 -18.25 -9.85 3.39
CA LEU A 67 -19.29 -9.04 4.00
C LEU A 67 -20.45 -8.69 3.04
N ASN A 68 -20.38 -9.13 1.78
CA ASN A 68 -21.36 -8.80 0.73
C ASN A 68 -21.58 -7.27 0.57
N LEU A 69 -20.50 -6.49 0.67
CA LEU A 69 -20.53 -5.04 0.58
C LEU A 69 -20.13 -4.56 -0.83
N SER A 70 -20.83 -3.53 -1.32
CA SER A 70 -20.43 -2.83 -2.54
C SER A 70 -19.28 -1.86 -2.26
N LEU A 71 -18.28 -1.84 -3.14
CA LEU A 71 -17.16 -0.89 -3.05
C LEU A 71 -17.62 0.53 -3.41
N LYS A 72 -17.39 1.48 -2.49
CA LYS A 72 -17.74 2.89 -2.64
C LYS A 72 -16.51 3.77 -2.40
N ASN A 73 -16.65 5.08 -2.68
CA ASN A 73 -15.65 6.10 -2.42
C ASN A 73 -14.26 5.74 -2.97
N LYS A 74 -14.22 5.37 -4.26
CA LYS A 74 -12.99 4.99 -4.95
C LYS A 74 -12.02 6.17 -5.05
N GLU A 75 -10.77 5.97 -4.63
CA GLU A 75 -9.68 6.95 -4.76
C GLU A 75 -8.49 6.32 -5.48
N ALA A 76 -7.88 7.06 -6.41
CA ALA A 76 -6.73 6.58 -7.16
C ALA A 76 -5.43 6.74 -6.36
N VAL A 77 -4.61 5.70 -6.35
CA VAL A 77 -3.24 5.76 -5.82
C VAL A 77 -2.31 5.98 -7.01
N THR A 78 -1.52 7.03 -6.97
CA THR A 78 -0.64 7.41 -8.08
C THR A 78 0.82 7.50 -7.64
N VAL A 79 1.73 7.24 -8.57
CA VAL A 79 3.17 7.47 -8.41
C VAL A 79 3.68 8.31 -9.57
N THR A 80 4.78 9.02 -9.35
CA THR A 80 5.46 9.74 -10.42
C THR A 80 5.92 8.76 -11.51
N SER A 81 5.67 9.10 -12.76
CA SER A 81 6.14 8.37 -13.94
C SER A 81 6.94 9.29 -14.85
N PRO A 82 8.11 8.87 -15.36
CA PRO A 82 8.86 9.67 -16.33
C PRO A 82 8.26 9.57 -17.74
N VAL A 83 8.16 10.71 -18.41
CA VAL A 83 7.84 10.82 -19.84
C VAL A 83 9.08 11.34 -20.57
N PHE A 84 9.46 10.67 -21.65
CA PHE A 84 10.71 10.92 -22.36
C PHE A 84 10.47 11.67 -23.67
N ASP A 85 11.08 12.85 -23.78
CA ASP A 85 11.11 13.68 -24.98
C ASP A 85 12.35 13.33 -25.83
N ASN A 86 12.13 12.49 -26.86
CA ASN A 86 13.21 12.05 -27.74
C ASN A 86 13.79 13.18 -28.59
N THR A 87 13.11 14.31 -28.73
CA THR A 87 13.64 15.45 -29.48
C THR A 87 14.73 16.20 -28.71
N LYS A 88 14.75 16.05 -27.38
CA LYS A 88 15.73 16.65 -26.48
C LYS A 88 16.81 15.67 -26.00
N CYS A 89 16.49 14.39 -25.95
CA CYS A 89 17.38 13.37 -25.39
C CYS A 89 18.62 13.16 -26.27
N SER A 90 19.80 13.42 -25.73
CA SER A 90 21.09 13.12 -26.39
C SER A 90 21.42 11.62 -26.45
N GLY A 91 20.69 10.78 -25.71
CA GLY A 91 20.97 9.36 -25.58
C GLY A 91 22.17 9.03 -24.69
N CYS A 92 22.57 9.93 -23.79
CA CYS A 92 23.72 9.73 -22.89
C CYS A 92 23.58 8.54 -21.92
N GLY A 93 22.35 8.16 -21.57
CA GLY A 93 22.07 6.99 -20.72
C GLY A 93 22.27 7.20 -19.21
N GLU A 94 22.51 8.44 -18.74
CA GLU A 94 22.73 8.69 -17.30
C GLU A 94 21.52 8.31 -16.43
N CYS A 95 20.30 8.51 -16.91
CA CYS A 95 19.08 8.06 -16.23
C CYS A 95 19.00 6.52 -16.10
N VAL A 96 19.49 5.77 -17.08
CA VAL A 96 19.57 4.31 -17.02
C VAL A 96 20.55 3.89 -15.93
N LYS A 97 21.74 4.51 -15.88
CA LYS A 97 22.75 4.23 -14.84
C LYS A 97 22.26 4.56 -13.43
N ALA A 98 21.46 5.62 -13.28
CA ALA A 98 20.87 6.02 -12.00
C ALA A 98 19.70 5.12 -11.57
N CYS A 99 19.11 4.35 -12.47
CA CYS A 99 17.92 3.55 -12.20
C CYS A 99 18.27 2.25 -11.46
N ARG A 100 18.15 2.26 -10.12
CA ARG A 100 18.42 1.08 -9.28
C ARG A 100 17.49 -0.12 -9.56
N LEU A 101 16.31 0.14 -10.08
CA LEU A 101 15.31 -0.87 -10.41
C LEU A 101 15.47 -1.43 -11.82
N ASN A 102 16.44 -0.94 -12.60
CA ASN A 102 16.65 -1.32 -14.00
C ASN A 102 15.38 -1.20 -14.87
N SER A 103 14.47 -0.29 -14.51
CA SER A 103 13.19 -0.08 -15.19
C SER A 103 13.33 0.73 -16.48
N LEU A 104 14.52 1.26 -16.75
CA LEU A 104 14.83 2.08 -17.93
C LEU A 104 15.78 1.33 -18.85
N PHE A 105 15.43 1.27 -20.13
CA PHE A 105 16.25 0.63 -21.16
C PHE A 105 16.44 1.60 -22.33
N LEU A 106 17.70 1.82 -22.74
CA LEU A 106 18.06 2.68 -23.87
C LEU A 106 18.80 1.87 -24.94
N PRO A 107 18.08 1.32 -25.94
CA PRO A 107 18.73 0.66 -27.07
C PRO A 107 19.48 1.66 -27.95
N LYS A 108 20.60 1.22 -28.55
CA LYS A 108 21.43 2.06 -29.42
C LYS A 108 20.63 2.61 -30.60
N GLY A 109 20.59 3.94 -30.72
CA GLY A 109 19.87 4.64 -31.79
C GLY A 109 18.33 4.56 -31.70
N LYS A 110 17.78 4.15 -30.55
CA LYS A 110 16.34 4.05 -30.31
C LYS A 110 15.89 4.92 -29.14
N THR A 111 14.58 5.08 -29.04
CA THR A 111 13.87 5.75 -27.94
C THR A 111 14.07 5.02 -26.61
N MET A 112 14.05 5.81 -25.52
CA MET A 112 14.03 5.29 -24.16
C MET A 112 12.78 4.47 -23.89
N VAL A 113 12.95 3.29 -23.31
CA VAL A 113 11.87 2.38 -22.93
C VAL A 113 11.76 2.36 -21.41
N LEU A 114 10.52 2.53 -20.93
CA LEU A 114 10.16 2.39 -19.52
C LEU A 114 9.42 1.05 -19.34
N LEU A 115 9.97 0.16 -18.51
CA LEU A 115 9.25 -0.99 -18.00
C LEU A 115 8.33 -0.51 -16.88
N MET A 116 7.08 -0.21 -17.25
CA MET A 116 6.17 0.50 -16.36
C MET A 116 5.98 -0.23 -15.02
N GLY A 117 5.74 -1.54 -15.02
CA GLY A 117 5.51 -2.31 -13.79
C GLY A 117 6.67 -2.31 -12.78
N GLU A 118 7.89 -2.08 -13.25
CA GLU A 118 9.12 -2.10 -12.44
C GLU A 118 9.47 -0.73 -11.86
N CYS A 119 8.99 0.36 -12.45
CA CYS A 119 9.34 1.71 -12.02
C CYS A 119 8.47 2.13 -10.83
N ASN A 120 9.14 2.50 -9.72
CA ASN A 120 8.50 2.94 -8.48
C ASN A 120 8.40 4.47 -8.33
N GLY A 121 8.81 5.23 -9.34
CA GLY A 121 8.70 6.69 -9.32
C GLY A 121 9.68 7.43 -8.42
N CYS A 122 10.83 6.85 -8.05
CA CYS A 122 11.84 7.49 -7.18
C CYS A 122 12.48 8.81 -7.70
N GLU A 123 12.12 9.25 -8.90
CA GLU A 123 12.53 10.52 -9.49
C GLU A 123 14.02 10.71 -9.81
N ALA A 124 14.89 9.73 -9.53
CA ALA A 124 16.33 9.83 -9.78
C ALA A 124 16.67 10.17 -11.25
N CYS A 125 15.88 9.66 -12.20
CA CYS A 125 16.09 9.92 -13.63
C CYS A 125 15.95 11.41 -13.99
N PHE A 126 15.02 12.15 -13.38
CA PHE A 126 14.85 13.58 -13.64
C PHE A 126 16.05 14.38 -13.15
N LEU A 127 16.59 13.99 -12.00
CA LEU A 127 17.72 14.69 -11.35
C LEU A 127 19.01 14.58 -12.17
N VAL A 128 19.22 13.45 -12.84
CA VAL A 128 20.46 13.19 -13.61
C VAL A 128 20.35 13.58 -15.09
N CYS A 129 19.18 13.99 -15.57
CA CYS A 129 18.99 14.32 -16.99
C CYS A 129 19.45 15.76 -17.29
N ASN A 130 20.68 15.90 -17.76
CA ASN A 130 21.25 17.19 -18.15
C ASN A 130 20.47 17.88 -19.30
N ASP A 131 19.94 17.09 -20.24
CA ASP A 131 19.19 17.61 -21.40
C ASP A 131 17.77 18.08 -21.03
N LYS A 132 17.31 17.82 -19.80
CA LYS A 132 15.93 18.04 -19.37
C LYS A 132 14.90 17.39 -20.31
N ALA A 133 15.27 16.23 -20.84
CA ALA A 133 14.47 15.43 -21.76
C ALA A 133 13.43 14.54 -21.05
N ILE A 134 13.32 14.62 -19.72
CA ILE A 134 12.40 13.80 -18.92
C ILE A 134 11.47 14.73 -18.15
N THR A 135 10.16 14.56 -18.34
CA THR A 135 9.11 15.33 -17.66
C THR A 135 8.29 14.44 -16.74
N LYS A 136 7.78 15.01 -15.64
CA LYS A 136 6.94 14.30 -14.68
C LYS A 136 5.52 14.12 -15.23
N ASP A 137 5.00 12.92 -15.08
CA ASP A 137 3.59 12.59 -15.22
C ASP A 137 3.16 11.72 -14.03
N LEU A 138 1.88 11.45 -13.87
CA LEU A 138 1.35 10.57 -12.83
C LEU A 138 0.80 9.30 -13.45
N ARG A 139 1.12 8.16 -12.82
CA ARG A 139 0.57 6.87 -13.20
C ARG A 139 -0.21 6.28 -12.04
N VAL A 140 -1.42 5.84 -12.32
CA VAL A 140 -2.23 5.06 -11.37
C VAL A 140 -1.54 3.71 -11.15
N VAL A 141 -1.33 3.36 -9.89
CA VAL A 141 -0.78 2.05 -9.48
C VAL A 141 -1.82 1.18 -8.79
N GLY A 142 -2.95 1.75 -8.36
CA GLY A 142 -4.03 1.03 -7.73
C GLY A 142 -5.13 1.97 -7.26
N HIS A 143 -6.09 1.44 -6.52
CA HIS A 143 -7.15 2.24 -5.93
C HIS A 143 -7.43 1.80 -4.49
N THR A 144 -7.94 2.73 -3.69
CA THR A 144 -8.52 2.44 -2.38
C THR A 144 -10.03 2.68 -2.41
N PHE A 145 -10.74 2.00 -1.52
CA PHE A 145 -12.18 2.07 -1.37
C PHE A 145 -12.52 2.19 0.11
N LYS A 146 -13.65 2.84 0.36
CA LYS A 146 -14.22 2.98 1.70
C LYS A 146 -15.72 2.77 1.62
N THR A 147 -16.23 1.83 2.40
CA THR A 147 -17.66 1.57 2.52
C THR A 147 -18.03 1.45 3.99
N THR A 148 -19.05 2.18 4.41
CA THR A 148 -19.61 2.10 5.76
C THR A 148 -20.96 1.39 5.72
N ASP A 149 -21.16 0.46 6.64
CA ASP A 149 -22.43 -0.18 6.94
C ASP A 149 -22.64 -0.20 8.47
N ASN A 150 -23.59 0.60 8.95
CA ASN A 150 -23.82 0.85 10.37
C ASN A 150 -22.53 1.24 11.12
N ASN A 151 -22.13 0.44 12.11
CA ASN A 151 -20.95 0.66 12.94
C ASN A 151 -19.67 0.09 12.33
N LEU A 152 -19.72 -0.56 11.17
CA LEU A 152 -18.58 -1.16 10.50
C LEU A 152 -18.19 -0.32 9.27
N THR A 153 -16.97 0.20 9.26
CA THR A 153 -16.38 0.84 8.08
C THR A 153 -15.27 -0.04 7.52
N VAL A 154 -15.44 -0.47 6.28
CA VAL A 154 -14.46 -1.28 5.55
C VAL A 154 -13.61 -0.39 4.65
N TYR A 155 -12.30 -0.54 4.79
CA TYR A 155 -11.29 0.01 3.90
C TYR A 155 -10.63 -1.15 3.17
N THR A 156 -10.54 -1.06 1.85
CA THR A 156 -9.85 -2.07 1.04
C THR A 156 -9.16 -1.38 -0.14
N GLY A 157 -8.23 -2.07 -0.78
CA GLY A 157 -7.55 -1.55 -1.96
C GLY A 157 -7.30 -2.65 -2.99
N ASN A 158 -7.07 -2.24 -4.23
CA ASN A 158 -6.61 -3.14 -5.27
C ASN A 158 -5.39 -2.59 -5.99
N LEU A 159 -4.36 -3.42 -6.13
CA LEU A 159 -3.23 -3.12 -7.01
C LEU A 159 -3.66 -3.22 -8.47
N GLN A 160 -3.18 -2.30 -9.30
CA GLN A 160 -3.44 -2.35 -10.73
C GLN A 160 -2.68 -3.54 -11.36
N PRO A 161 -3.33 -4.34 -12.22
CA PRO A 161 -2.66 -5.42 -12.92
C PRO A 161 -1.40 -4.95 -13.67
N GLY A 162 -0.31 -5.69 -13.50
CA GLY A 162 0.99 -5.36 -14.09
C GLY A 162 1.87 -4.41 -13.26
N MET A 163 1.40 -3.96 -12.09
CA MET A 163 2.23 -3.29 -11.08
C MET A 163 2.77 -4.32 -10.08
N LEU A 164 3.97 -4.08 -9.54
CA LEU A 164 4.61 -5.00 -8.58
C LEU A 164 4.65 -4.48 -7.14
N GLU A 165 4.54 -3.16 -6.94
CA GLU A 165 4.77 -2.53 -5.64
C GLU A 165 3.45 -2.28 -4.89
N SER A 166 2.94 -3.30 -4.21
CA SER A 166 1.70 -3.21 -3.41
C SER A 166 1.81 -2.25 -2.23
N ALA A 167 3.03 -1.99 -1.75
CA ALA A 167 3.30 -1.06 -0.64
C ALA A 167 2.71 0.34 -0.87
N PHE A 168 2.64 0.83 -2.11
CA PHE A 168 2.01 2.12 -2.42
C PHE A 168 0.53 2.15 -2.06
N VAL A 169 -0.20 1.10 -2.42
CA VAL A 169 -1.63 1.00 -2.16
C VAL A 169 -1.88 0.72 -0.68
N VAL A 170 -1.08 -0.15 -0.04
CA VAL A 170 -1.17 -0.41 1.41
C VAL A 170 -0.94 0.87 2.22
N ASN A 171 0.08 1.67 1.89
CA ASN A 171 0.37 2.91 2.60
C ASN A 171 -0.75 3.95 2.38
N ALA A 172 -1.23 4.13 1.15
CA ALA A 172 -2.34 5.04 0.86
C ALA A 172 -3.63 4.61 1.57
N LEU A 173 -3.90 3.30 1.64
CA LEU A 173 -5.05 2.75 2.36
C LEU A 173 -4.96 3.06 3.86
N LYS A 174 -3.78 2.88 4.46
CA LYS A 174 -3.56 3.17 5.87
C LYS A 174 -3.63 4.65 6.18
N GLU A 175 -3.04 5.50 5.34
CA GLU A 175 -3.14 6.96 5.48
C GLU A 175 -4.60 7.38 5.51
N ARG A 176 -5.42 6.84 4.60
CA ARG A 176 -6.86 7.10 4.55
C ARG A 176 -7.57 6.73 5.85
N VAL A 177 -7.28 5.55 6.42
CA VAL A 177 -7.85 5.09 7.70
C VAL A 177 -7.37 5.96 8.87
N PHE A 178 -6.07 6.26 8.90
CA PHE A 178 -5.40 6.93 10.03
C PHE A 178 -5.77 8.40 10.12
N ASN A 179 -6.03 9.07 8.99
CA ASN A 179 -6.54 10.44 8.93
C ASN A 179 -7.90 10.62 9.60
N GLU A 180 -8.62 9.53 9.85
CA GLU A 180 -9.93 9.54 10.46
C GLU A 180 -10.05 8.51 11.58
N ALA A 181 -8.90 8.14 12.18
CA ALA A 181 -8.81 7.10 13.21
C ALA A 181 -9.61 7.43 14.47
N ASP A 182 -9.64 8.70 14.88
CA ASP A 182 -10.29 9.15 16.12
C ASP A 182 -11.81 8.98 16.12
N GLN A 183 -12.43 8.68 14.97
CA GLN A 183 -13.87 8.39 14.90
C GLN A 183 -14.22 6.94 15.27
N PHE A 184 -13.22 6.05 15.32
CA PHE A 184 -13.39 4.63 15.58
C PHE A 184 -13.02 4.30 17.03
N ASP A 185 -13.70 3.31 17.59
CA ASP A 185 -13.33 2.71 18.87
C ASP A 185 -12.14 1.74 18.70
N ILE A 186 -11.99 1.15 17.51
CA ILE A 186 -10.92 0.19 17.18
C ILE A 186 -10.70 0.10 15.66
N ILE A 187 -9.45 -0.10 15.26
CA ILE A 187 -9.05 -0.38 13.88
C ILE A 187 -8.50 -1.82 13.82
N LEU A 188 -9.03 -2.63 12.92
CA LEU A 188 -8.57 -3.98 12.61
C LEU A 188 -7.86 -3.97 11.26
N ILE A 189 -6.65 -4.53 11.18
CA ILE A 189 -5.90 -4.63 9.93
C ILE A 189 -5.68 -6.10 9.58
N ASP A 190 -6.35 -6.59 8.55
CA ASP A 190 -6.09 -7.90 7.95
C ASP A 190 -4.91 -7.82 6.99
N THR A 191 -3.87 -8.62 7.23
CA THR A 191 -2.64 -8.58 6.43
C THR A 191 -2.63 -9.63 5.33
N SER A 192 -1.89 -9.36 4.25
CA SER A 192 -1.53 -10.36 3.24
C SER A 192 -0.80 -11.58 3.86
N PRO A 193 -0.76 -12.75 3.18
CA PRO A 193 -0.05 -13.92 3.69
C PRO A 193 1.47 -13.75 3.65
N GLY A 194 2.18 -14.28 4.67
CA GLY A 194 3.65 -14.40 4.65
C GLY A 194 4.34 -13.35 5.53
N THR A 195 5.58 -13.01 5.20
CA THR A 195 6.44 -12.12 6.00
C THR A 195 7.17 -11.08 5.15
N HIS A 196 6.60 -10.74 4.00
CA HIS A 196 7.19 -9.80 3.04
C HIS A 196 6.82 -8.34 3.35
N CYS A 197 7.31 -7.40 2.55
CA CYS A 197 7.17 -5.96 2.79
C CYS A 197 5.72 -5.48 2.96
N ASN A 198 4.75 -6.08 2.27
CA ASN A 198 3.34 -5.71 2.39
C ASN A 198 2.81 -5.95 3.81
N VAL A 199 3.16 -7.10 4.41
CA VAL A 199 2.81 -7.42 5.82
C VAL A 199 3.46 -6.43 6.77
N ILE A 200 4.74 -6.10 6.57
CA ILE A 200 5.44 -5.11 7.41
C ILE A 200 4.78 -3.74 7.30
N ASN A 201 4.44 -3.29 6.08
CA ASN A 201 3.78 -2.00 5.87
C ASN A 201 2.38 -1.98 6.47
N ALA A 202 1.63 -3.07 6.38
CA ALA A 202 0.33 -3.21 7.05
C ALA A 202 0.49 -3.07 8.58
N LEU A 203 1.45 -3.78 9.18
CA LEU A 203 1.65 -3.84 10.63
C LEU A 203 2.32 -2.61 11.27
N LYS A 204 2.89 -1.67 10.51
CA LYS A 204 3.37 -0.39 11.07
C LYS A 204 2.23 0.33 11.80
N GLY A 205 2.43 0.81 13.02
CA GLY A 205 1.40 1.50 13.80
C GLY A 205 0.35 0.55 14.40
N VAL A 206 0.54 -0.77 14.31
CA VAL A 206 -0.31 -1.72 15.03
C VAL A 206 0.16 -1.82 16.48
N ASP A 207 -0.75 -1.87 17.45
CA ASP A 207 -0.41 -2.01 18.89
C ASP A 207 -0.17 -3.48 19.26
N ASP A 208 -1.10 -4.34 18.82
CA ASP A 208 -1.09 -5.77 19.12
C ASP A 208 -1.41 -6.58 17.87
N VAL A 209 -0.97 -7.86 17.84
CA VAL A 209 -1.25 -8.76 16.72
C VAL A 209 -1.90 -10.06 17.17
N ILE A 210 -2.92 -10.48 16.44
CA ILE A 210 -3.44 -11.85 16.46
C ILE A 210 -2.74 -12.62 15.34
N ALA A 211 -1.88 -13.56 15.70
CA ALA A 211 -1.25 -14.48 14.76
C ALA A 211 -2.16 -15.71 14.54
N VAL A 212 -2.68 -15.86 13.34
CA VAL A 212 -3.48 -17.01 12.91
C VAL A 212 -2.56 -18.03 12.24
N THR A 213 -2.55 -19.27 12.74
CA THR A 213 -1.59 -20.33 12.36
C THR A 213 -2.26 -21.63 11.99
#